data_AF-A0A955X2I3-F1
#
_entry.id   AF-A0A955X2I3-F1
#
_cell.length_a   1.000
_cell.length_b   1.000
_cell.length_c   1.000
_cell.angle_alpha   90.00
_cell.angle_beta   90.00
_cell.angle_gamma   90.00
#
_symmetry.space_group_name_H-M   'P 1'
#
loop_
_entity.id
_entity.type
_entity.pdbx_description
1 polymer ?
#
loop_
_entity_poly.entity_id
_entity_poly.type
_entity_poly.pdbx_seq_one_letter_code
_entity_poly.pdbx_strand_id
1 'polypeptide(L)'
;MRSTLTCPIIITFSLAASLAACSLVEEVPERTTLEMPTDGAELLSADGLFGVRFDPAQFTTASPVSIQTIRDLSVDGVVSLTYEVQSAVALPTALEVFHLSAQFDDPSSMALATVDGDRAAALASTWDVAQGWLVSTDVGVTQRRFAVVELGIRDNQCLASACGTVCTYCDPLVASCQDDLGECNRTGACVPAGATPCNDYLDGWDDPPADGLAFVIDSIAIAEANRGFDIDGQCTATGCLDNALAPLGPLLDDLLRQSLLGGELLLGFELAGLDMPFRGDDASLTLKHYAFRDADDPFFPANNFRVPPGFTECCQFKLVPQSLAGDPPQARSRAPSRLERARLRTLAPIPMQVTLALGTPPHPEIRIERTLVSARVTSDLTELLEGLIGGAIPINTLAQTENPFCRTQSPACPIAWPEGSSMLDYVSIFLGGRPDVDVDFDGLECALDTDGDGLVDRCCDGGSTCSTTCANPVPPVDPANPGSCAWAPQMADAYSIALEFTAVRAEIVP
;
A
#
# COMPACT_ATOMS: atom_id res chain seq x y z
N MET A 1 16.84 -24.88 -72.16
CA MET A 1 16.27 -26.21 -71.84
C MET A 1 16.11 -26.26 -70.32
N ARG A 2 14.86 -26.22 -69.81
CA ARG A 2 14.11 -27.37 -69.22
C ARG A 2 14.76 -27.91 -67.93
N SER A 3 14.09 -28.24 -66.83
CA SER A 3 12.69 -28.14 -66.39
C SER A 3 12.61 -28.62 -64.92
N THR A 4 11.48 -28.29 -64.26
CA THR A 4 10.71 -29.13 -63.30
C THR A 4 11.24 -29.50 -61.91
N LEU A 5 10.59 -28.90 -60.89
CA LEU A 5 9.82 -29.51 -59.78
C LEU A 5 10.04 -30.99 -59.44
N THR A 6 10.16 -31.28 -58.14
CA THR A 6 9.26 -32.23 -57.44
C THR A 6 9.36 -32.09 -55.91
N CYS A 7 8.20 -32.12 -55.27
CA CYS A 7 7.97 -32.22 -53.84
C CYS A 7 7.63 -33.68 -53.52
N PRO A 8 8.02 -34.23 -52.34
CA PRO A 8 7.20 -35.25 -51.71
C PRO A 8 6.70 -34.79 -50.35
N ILE A 9 5.37 -34.81 -50.26
CA ILE A 9 4.60 -34.86 -49.03
C ILE A 9 4.92 -36.17 -48.32
N ILE A 10 5.37 -36.10 -47.07
CA ILE A 10 5.26 -37.19 -46.09
C ILE A 10 4.43 -36.66 -44.94
N ILE A 11 3.24 -37.25 -44.78
CA ILE A 11 2.37 -37.11 -43.62
C ILE A 11 2.85 -38.14 -42.59
N THR A 12 3.15 -37.70 -41.37
CA THR A 12 3.12 -38.57 -40.18
C THR A 12 2.67 -37.75 -38.98
N PHE A 13 1.66 -38.29 -38.29
CA PHE A 13 0.94 -37.71 -37.16
C PHE A 13 1.73 -37.85 -35.84
N SER A 14 1.58 -36.82 -34.99
CA SER A 14 1.47 -36.85 -33.52
C SER A 14 2.63 -37.38 -32.66
N LEU A 15 3.26 -36.48 -31.89
CA LEU A 15 3.03 -36.28 -30.44
C LEU A 15 4.06 -35.25 -29.92
N ALA A 16 3.63 -34.02 -29.64
CA ALA A 16 4.34 -33.11 -28.74
C ALA A 16 3.31 -32.15 -28.15
N ALA A 17 2.80 -32.54 -26.99
CA ALA A 17 1.90 -31.74 -26.19
C ALA A 17 2.67 -30.58 -25.54
N SER A 18 2.13 -29.38 -25.71
CA SER A 18 2.05 -28.31 -24.71
C SER A 18 3.34 -27.96 -23.94
N LEU A 19 4.17 -27.14 -24.56
CA LEU A 19 4.77 -26.00 -23.87
C LEU A 19 4.04 -24.77 -24.41
N ALA A 20 3.05 -24.30 -23.65
CA ALA A 20 2.45 -23.01 -23.87
C ALA A 20 3.58 -21.97 -23.73
N ALA A 21 3.97 -21.39 -24.85
CA ALA A 21 4.74 -20.17 -24.85
C ALA A 21 3.87 -19.09 -24.16
N CYS A 22 4.25 -18.67 -22.96
CA CYS A 22 3.98 -17.31 -22.53
C CYS A 22 4.78 -16.41 -23.48
N SER A 23 4.21 -16.08 -24.65
CA SER A 23 4.67 -14.91 -25.37
C SER A 23 4.27 -13.73 -24.51
N LEU A 24 5.27 -13.02 -23.97
CA LEU A 24 5.11 -11.61 -23.63
C LEU A 24 4.39 -10.97 -24.81
N VAL A 25 3.15 -10.52 -24.58
CA VAL A 25 2.49 -9.63 -25.52
C VAL A 25 3.34 -8.37 -25.44
N GLU A 26 4.25 -8.20 -26.41
CA GLU A 26 4.94 -6.94 -26.62
C GLU A 26 3.82 -5.95 -26.94
N GLU A 27 3.41 -5.16 -25.94
CA GLU A 27 2.40 -4.13 -26.14
C GLU A 27 2.92 -3.22 -27.25
N VAL A 28 2.20 -3.18 -28.37
CA VAL A 28 2.56 -2.30 -29.47
C VAL A 28 2.41 -0.88 -28.93
N PRO A 29 3.50 -0.07 -28.87
CA PRO A 29 3.41 1.28 -28.33
C PRO A 29 2.37 2.07 -29.12
N GLU A 30 1.42 2.64 -28.40
CA GLU A 30 0.37 3.47 -28.97
C GLU A 30 1.00 4.80 -29.44
N ARG A 31 1.16 4.96 -30.75
CA ARG A 31 1.76 6.15 -31.37
C ARG A 31 0.79 6.79 -32.36
N THR A 32 0.58 8.10 -32.21
CA THR A 32 -0.09 8.94 -33.21
C THR A 32 0.94 9.83 -33.89
N THR A 33 0.95 9.89 -35.23
CA THR A 33 1.83 10.76 -36.02
C THR A 33 1.00 11.63 -36.95
N LEU A 34 1.31 12.93 -37.00
CA LEU A 34 0.69 13.87 -37.93
C LEU A 34 1.76 14.77 -38.57
N GLU A 35 1.58 15.05 -39.86
CA GLU A 35 2.34 16.10 -40.55
C GLU A 35 1.81 17.47 -40.11
N MET A 36 2.58 18.18 -39.29
CA MET A 36 2.20 19.50 -38.80
C MET A 36 2.29 20.51 -39.95
N PRO A 37 1.17 21.15 -40.33
CA PRO A 37 1.18 22.15 -41.38
C PRO A 37 1.72 23.49 -40.84
N THR A 38 2.11 24.39 -41.75
CA THR A 38 2.72 25.68 -41.39
C THR A 38 1.74 26.68 -40.76
N ASP A 39 0.44 26.45 -40.89
CA ASP A 39 -0.66 27.24 -40.31
C ASP A 39 -1.06 26.79 -38.89
N GLY A 40 -0.30 25.84 -38.30
CA GLY A 40 -0.56 25.31 -36.96
C GLY A 40 -1.53 24.13 -37.01
N ALA A 41 -1.42 23.25 -36.02
CA ALA A 41 -2.32 22.11 -35.87
C ALA A 41 -2.30 21.59 -34.43
N GLU A 42 -3.27 20.73 -34.16
CA GLU A 42 -3.41 19.98 -32.93
C GLU A 42 -3.07 18.50 -33.19
N LEU A 43 -2.30 17.89 -32.29
CA LEU A 43 -2.02 16.47 -32.26
C LEU A 43 -2.52 15.89 -30.96
N LEU A 44 -3.30 14.81 -31.05
CA LEU A 44 -3.74 14.03 -29.90
C LEU A 44 -3.00 12.71 -29.82
N SER A 45 -2.76 12.23 -28.60
CA SER A 45 -2.34 10.85 -28.32
C SER A 45 -3.39 9.85 -28.81
N ALA A 46 -3.02 8.57 -28.92
CA ALA A 46 -3.90 7.54 -29.46
C ALA A 46 -5.14 7.29 -28.57
N ASP A 47 -4.99 7.48 -27.25
CA ASP A 47 -6.06 7.42 -26.26
C ASP A 47 -6.91 8.71 -26.21
N GLY A 48 -6.48 9.78 -26.89
CA GLY A 48 -7.15 11.08 -26.91
C GLY A 48 -7.08 11.85 -25.58
N LEU A 49 -6.24 11.43 -24.63
CA LEU A 49 -6.13 12.05 -23.32
C LEU A 49 -5.10 13.18 -23.28
N PHE A 50 -4.07 13.14 -24.13
CA PHE A 50 -3.02 14.16 -24.18
C PHE A 50 -2.95 14.80 -25.56
N GLY A 51 -2.67 16.09 -25.59
CA GLY A 51 -2.54 16.83 -26.83
C GLY A 51 -1.49 17.91 -26.79
N VAL A 52 -0.98 18.21 -27.99
CA VAL A 52 -0.11 19.37 -28.22
C VAL A 52 -0.70 20.23 -29.32
N ARG A 53 -0.67 21.54 -29.10
CA ARG A 53 -1.11 22.55 -30.06
C ARG A 53 0.06 23.42 -30.47
N PHE A 54 0.21 23.59 -31.78
CA PHE A 54 1.22 24.44 -32.38
C PHE A 54 0.57 25.67 -32.99
N ASP A 55 1.09 26.85 -32.67
CA ASP A 55 0.63 28.09 -33.27
C ASP A 55 1.01 28.18 -34.77
N PRO A 56 0.24 28.96 -35.56
CA PRO A 56 0.63 29.28 -36.93
C PRO A 56 2.05 29.85 -37.01
N ALA A 57 2.78 29.51 -38.08
CA ALA A 57 4.15 29.94 -38.36
C ALA A 57 5.26 29.39 -37.43
N GLN A 58 4.93 28.47 -36.51
CA GLN A 58 5.95 27.79 -35.71
C GLN A 58 6.79 26.78 -36.52
N PHE A 59 6.20 26.18 -37.56
CA PHE A 59 6.91 25.35 -38.54
C PHE A 59 7.13 26.13 -39.83
N THR A 60 8.37 26.18 -40.31
CA THR A 60 8.71 26.79 -41.61
C THR A 60 8.46 25.83 -42.78
N THR A 61 8.39 24.53 -42.50
CA THR A 61 8.05 23.46 -43.44
C THR A 61 7.20 22.42 -42.72
N ALA A 62 6.27 21.80 -43.45
CA ALA A 62 5.50 20.68 -42.91
C ALA A 62 6.46 19.61 -42.35
N SER A 63 6.22 19.19 -41.11
CA SER A 63 7.13 18.30 -40.39
C SER A 63 6.34 17.26 -39.60
N PRO A 64 6.77 15.98 -39.59
CA PRO A 64 6.10 14.97 -38.79
C PRO A 64 6.40 15.19 -37.31
N VAL A 65 5.32 15.20 -36.52
CA VAL A 65 5.34 15.15 -35.07
C VAL A 65 4.55 13.92 -34.65
N SER A 66 5.05 13.19 -33.65
CA SER A 66 4.36 12.04 -33.08
C SER A 66 4.27 12.12 -31.56
N ILE A 67 3.15 11.68 -31.01
CA ILE A 67 2.99 11.42 -29.58
C ILE A 67 3.02 9.91 -29.39
N GLN A 68 3.88 9.44 -28.49
CA GLN A 68 3.95 8.05 -28.06
C GLN A 68 3.52 7.94 -26.61
N THR A 69 2.55 7.09 -26.32
CA THR A 69 2.15 6.76 -24.94
C THR A 69 3.11 5.71 -24.37
N ILE A 70 3.64 5.97 -23.18
CA ILE A 70 4.61 5.16 -22.44
C ILE A 70 3.92 4.72 -21.14
N ARG A 71 3.73 3.40 -20.99
CA ARG A 71 2.99 2.77 -19.87
C ARG A 71 3.89 2.20 -18.78
N ASP A 72 5.18 2.04 -19.06
CA ASP A 72 6.17 1.36 -18.24
C ASP A 72 7.00 2.31 -17.35
N LEU A 73 6.76 3.62 -17.43
CA LEU A 73 7.42 4.62 -16.60
C LEU A 73 6.49 5.06 -15.46
N SER A 74 6.82 4.66 -14.24
CA SER A 74 6.24 5.24 -13.02
C SER A 74 7.02 6.50 -12.66
N VAL A 75 6.32 7.60 -12.37
CA VAL A 75 6.93 8.83 -11.84
C VAL A 75 6.49 8.96 -10.38
N ASP A 76 7.42 9.27 -9.48
CA ASP A 76 7.14 9.39 -8.04
C ASP A 76 5.92 10.30 -7.77
N GLY A 77 4.88 9.74 -7.15
CA GLY A 77 3.75 10.49 -6.61
C GLY A 77 2.55 10.72 -7.53
N VAL A 78 2.22 9.77 -8.43
CA VAL A 78 0.86 9.35 -8.85
C VAL A 78 0.85 8.81 -10.30
N VAL A 79 0.07 7.74 -10.50
CA VAL A 79 -0.13 6.98 -11.75
C VAL A 79 -0.77 7.83 -12.85
N SER A 80 0.05 8.36 -13.78
CA SER A 80 -0.43 8.76 -15.11
C SER A 80 0.45 8.15 -16.19
N LEU A 81 -0.19 7.88 -17.33
CA LEU A 81 0.51 7.60 -18.58
C LEU A 81 1.51 8.73 -18.87
N THR A 82 2.71 8.35 -19.31
CA THR A 82 3.70 9.31 -19.81
C THR A 82 3.54 9.45 -21.32
N TYR A 83 3.60 10.66 -21.84
CA TYR A 83 3.48 10.96 -23.27
C TYR A 83 4.78 11.55 -23.78
N GLU A 84 5.39 10.93 -24.78
CA GLU A 84 6.61 11.42 -25.42
C GLU A 84 6.31 12.05 -26.79
N VAL A 85 6.60 13.35 -26.90
CA VAL A 85 6.51 14.13 -28.14
C VAL A 85 7.83 14.01 -28.89
N GLN A 86 7.78 13.41 -30.07
CA GLN A 86 8.93 13.28 -30.97
C GLN A 86 8.70 14.08 -32.24
N SER A 87 9.75 14.72 -32.75
CA SER A 87 9.76 15.39 -34.04
C SER A 87 11.08 15.16 -34.76
N ALA A 88 11.03 15.11 -36.10
CA ALA A 88 12.21 15.05 -36.94
C ALA A 88 12.98 16.39 -36.99
N VAL A 89 12.33 17.49 -36.61
CA VAL A 89 12.91 18.83 -36.51
C VAL A 89 12.92 19.31 -35.06
N ALA A 90 13.69 20.36 -34.77
CA ALA A 90 13.63 21.00 -33.46
C ALA A 90 12.22 21.57 -33.24
N LEU A 91 11.62 21.27 -32.09
CA LEU A 91 10.33 21.83 -31.71
C LEU A 91 10.43 23.35 -31.51
N PRO A 92 9.39 24.12 -31.85
CA PRO A 92 9.32 25.57 -31.67
C PRO A 92 9.34 25.94 -30.18
N THR A 93 9.97 27.07 -29.84
CA THR A 93 10.28 27.49 -28.45
C THR A 93 9.09 27.66 -27.51
N ALA A 94 7.88 27.77 -28.04
CA ALA A 94 6.65 27.84 -27.27
C ALA A 94 5.73 26.72 -27.76
N LEU A 95 5.50 25.72 -26.91
CA LEU A 95 4.54 24.66 -27.16
C LEU A 95 3.38 24.83 -26.18
N GLU A 96 2.16 24.78 -26.70
CA GLU A 96 1.00 24.63 -25.84
C GLU A 96 0.68 23.15 -25.69
N VAL A 97 0.66 22.69 -24.44
CA VAL A 97 0.36 21.30 -24.09
C VAL A 97 -0.94 21.29 -23.31
N PHE A 98 -1.81 20.33 -23.59
CA PHE A 98 -3.07 20.18 -22.88
C PHE A 98 -3.41 18.71 -22.62
N HIS A 99 -4.17 18.46 -21.56
CA HIS A 99 -4.68 17.14 -21.23
C HIS A 99 -6.18 17.16 -21.02
N LEU A 100 -6.86 16.15 -21.58
CA LEU A 100 -8.30 15.95 -21.54
C LEU A 100 -8.66 15.20 -20.25
N SER A 101 -9.37 15.88 -19.35
CA SER A 101 -9.71 15.36 -18.02
C SER A 101 -11.18 14.92 -17.99
N ALA A 102 -11.53 13.96 -18.85
CA ALA A 102 -12.87 13.37 -18.82
C ALA A 102 -13.08 12.40 -17.63
N GLN A 103 -12.09 12.21 -16.75
CA GLN A 103 -12.07 11.13 -15.77
C GLN A 103 -11.65 11.51 -14.34
N PHE A 104 -11.35 12.77 -14.03
CA PHE A 104 -10.92 13.16 -12.68
C PHE A 104 -12.05 13.82 -11.89
N ASP A 105 -12.22 13.42 -10.63
CA ASP A 105 -13.26 13.92 -9.72
C ASP A 105 -12.98 15.36 -9.24
N ASP A 106 -11.70 15.76 -9.15
CA ASP A 106 -11.27 17.12 -8.83
C ASP A 106 -10.14 17.58 -9.77
N PRO A 107 -10.42 18.35 -10.83
CA PRO A 107 -9.37 18.82 -11.74
C PRO A 107 -8.42 19.85 -11.12
N SER A 108 -8.74 20.41 -9.94
CA SER A 108 -7.90 21.39 -9.26
C SER A 108 -6.68 20.77 -8.56
N SER A 109 -6.70 19.45 -8.32
CA SER A 109 -5.56 18.71 -7.78
C SER A 109 -4.60 18.21 -8.84
N MET A 110 -4.75 18.55 -10.13
CA MET A 110 -3.91 18.03 -11.21
C MET A 110 -2.99 19.11 -11.80
N ALA A 111 -1.77 18.73 -12.13
CA ALA A 111 -0.84 19.54 -12.91
C ALA A 111 -0.33 18.77 -14.13
N LEU A 112 -0.12 19.49 -15.23
CA LEU A 112 0.78 19.00 -16.27
C LEU A 112 2.20 19.04 -15.71
N ALA A 113 3.00 18.02 -15.97
CA ALA A 113 4.39 17.99 -15.59
C ALA A 113 5.25 17.55 -16.77
N THR A 114 6.50 17.98 -16.76
CA THR A 114 7.54 17.44 -17.64
C THR A 114 8.34 16.39 -16.91
N VAL A 115 8.79 15.37 -17.64
CA VAL A 115 9.49 14.22 -17.07
C VAL A 115 10.92 14.18 -17.62
N ASP A 116 11.91 14.24 -16.73
CA ASP A 116 13.33 14.09 -17.06
C ASP A 116 13.95 12.97 -16.21
N GLY A 117 14.20 11.82 -16.83
CA GLY A 117 14.48 10.58 -16.11
C GLY A 117 13.29 10.17 -15.23
N ASP A 118 13.55 9.99 -13.94
CA ASP A 118 12.55 9.59 -12.94
C ASP A 118 11.93 10.80 -12.20
N ARG A 119 12.25 12.03 -12.62
CA ARG A 119 11.78 13.26 -11.96
C ARG A 119 10.70 13.96 -12.80
N ALA A 120 9.56 14.26 -12.17
CA ALA A 120 8.58 15.21 -12.70
C ALA A 120 8.83 16.63 -12.19
N ALA A 121 8.62 17.62 -13.06
CA ALA A 121 8.54 19.03 -12.71
C ALA A 121 7.19 19.59 -13.19
N ALA A 122 6.38 20.09 -12.25
CA ALA A 122 5.09 20.68 -12.58
C ALA A 122 5.26 21.91 -13.50
N LEU A 123 4.40 21.98 -14.52
CA LEU A 123 4.26 23.12 -15.41
C LEU A 123 3.22 24.07 -14.83
N ALA A 124 3.40 25.37 -15.09
CA ALA A 124 2.33 26.32 -14.86
C ALA A 124 1.17 25.99 -15.80
N SER A 125 0.09 25.44 -15.23
CA SER A 125 -1.11 25.06 -15.97
C SER A 125 -2.35 25.80 -15.48
N THR A 126 -3.28 26.03 -16.39
CA THR A 126 -4.59 26.63 -16.13
C THR A 126 -5.67 25.70 -16.62
N TRP A 127 -6.73 25.55 -15.83
CA TRP A 127 -7.89 24.76 -16.22
C TRP A 127 -8.82 25.57 -17.13
N ASP A 128 -8.96 25.14 -18.38
CA ASP A 128 -9.96 25.66 -19.31
C ASP A 128 -11.30 24.96 -19.07
N VAL A 129 -12.16 25.61 -18.29
CA VAL A 129 -13.51 25.13 -17.94
C VAL A 129 -14.37 24.88 -19.17
N ALA A 130 -14.20 25.65 -20.25
CA ALA A 130 -15.05 25.54 -21.43
C ALA A 130 -14.75 24.28 -22.24
N GLN A 131 -13.48 23.86 -22.24
CA GLN A 131 -13.02 22.66 -22.96
C GLN A 131 -12.88 21.43 -22.04
N GLY A 132 -12.83 21.63 -20.72
CA GLY A 132 -12.54 20.56 -19.76
C GLY A 132 -11.07 20.12 -19.82
N TRP A 133 -10.17 21.07 -20.09
CA TRP A 133 -8.75 20.80 -20.35
C TRP A 133 -7.87 21.40 -19.26
N LEU A 134 -6.81 20.68 -18.90
CA LEU A 134 -5.68 21.27 -18.19
C LEU A 134 -4.65 21.73 -19.22
N VAL A 135 -4.35 23.02 -19.29
CA VAL A 135 -3.55 23.63 -20.37
C VAL A 135 -2.30 24.30 -19.80
N SER A 136 -1.14 24.11 -20.42
CA SER A 136 0.08 24.86 -20.17
C SER A 136 0.60 25.50 -21.45
N THR A 137 0.85 26.81 -21.42
CA THR A 137 1.16 27.63 -22.60
C THR A 137 2.63 28.02 -22.73
N ASP A 138 3.50 27.61 -21.81
CA ASP A 138 4.93 28.00 -21.81
C ASP A 138 5.83 26.80 -21.49
N VAL A 139 5.70 25.76 -22.31
CA VAL A 139 6.46 24.52 -22.14
C VAL A 139 7.79 24.61 -22.88
N GLY A 140 8.90 24.56 -22.13
CA GLY A 140 10.25 24.61 -22.68
C GLY A 140 10.58 23.42 -23.60
N VAL A 141 11.19 23.72 -24.75
CA VAL A 141 11.48 22.75 -25.85
C VAL A 141 12.53 21.68 -25.58
N THR A 142 13.23 21.77 -24.45
CA THR A 142 14.21 20.74 -24.08
C THR A 142 13.53 19.47 -23.58
N GLN A 143 12.28 19.57 -23.14
CA GLN A 143 11.54 18.46 -22.56
C GLN A 143 10.63 17.82 -23.61
N ARG A 144 10.68 16.49 -23.68
CA ARG A 144 9.94 15.69 -24.66
C ARG A 144 8.90 14.79 -24.03
N ARG A 145 8.96 14.61 -22.71
CA ARG A 145 8.07 13.72 -21.97
C ARG A 145 7.20 14.53 -21.03
N PHE A 146 5.93 14.17 -21.02
CA PHE A 146 4.89 14.85 -20.27
C PHE A 146 4.08 13.82 -19.51
N ALA A 147 3.61 14.19 -18.32
CA ALA A 147 2.66 13.41 -17.55
C ALA A 147 1.63 14.37 -16.96
N VAL A 148 0.47 13.84 -16.56
CA VAL A 148 -0.38 14.53 -15.61
C VAL A 148 -0.02 13.99 -14.25
N VAL A 149 0.49 14.85 -13.38
CA VAL A 149 0.70 14.47 -12.00
C VAL A 149 -0.50 14.98 -11.23
N GLU A 150 -1.04 14.14 -10.37
CA GLU A 150 -1.78 14.70 -9.25
C GLU A 150 -0.76 15.51 -8.45
N LEU A 151 -1.10 16.75 -8.13
CA LEU A 151 -0.42 17.58 -7.15
C LEU A 151 -0.68 16.96 -5.76
N GLY A 152 -0.18 15.74 -5.60
CA GLY A 152 -0.06 15.02 -4.34
C GLY A 152 1.03 15.69 -3.53
N ILE A 153 0.62 16.74 -2.83
CA ILE A 153 0.88 16.95 -1.41
C ILE A 153 2.06 16.10 -0.88
N ARG A 154 3.29 16.48 -1.22
CA ARG A 154 4.50 15.73 -0.82
C ARG A 154 4.75 15.69 0.68
N ASP A 155 3.92 16.37 1.46
CA ASP A 155 3.77 16.17 2.89
C ASP A 155 2.30 16.42 3.23
N ASN A 156 1.38 15.53 2.84
CA ASN A 156 0.07 15.59 3.46
C ASN A 156 0.24 15.04 4.87
N GLN A 157 0.77 15.87 5.77
CA GLN A 157 0.85 15.58 7.19
C GLN A 157 -0.50 15.03 7.67
N CYS A 158 -1.59 15.44 7.03
CA CYS A 158 -2.96 14.97 7.26
C CYS A 158 -3.28 13.51 6.98
N LEU A 159 -2.53 12.79 6.13
CA LEU A 159 -2.73 11.34 5.96
C LEU A 159 -2.29 10.57 7.20
N ALA A 160 -1.31 11.09 7.93
CA ALA A 160 -0.78 10.51 9.17
C ALA A 160 -1.20 11.26 10.44
N SER A 161 -1.74 12.48 10.32
CA SER A 161 -2.09 13.36 11.42
C SER A 161 -3.58 13.31 11.75
N ALA A 162 -3.93 13.62 12.99
CA ALA A 162 -5.32 13.73 13.40
C ALA A 162 -6.03 14.87 12.66
N CYS A 163 -7.34 14.71 12.41
CA CYS A 163 -8.19 15.80 11.91
C CYS A 163 -8.03 17.05 12.80
N GLY A 164 -7.88 18.23 12.19
CA GLY A 164 -7.61 19.48 12.90
C GLY A 164 -6.13 19.77 13.16
N THR A 165 -5.22 18.84 12.86
CA THR A 165 -3.77 19.13 12.93
C THR A 165 -3.42 20.18 11.88
N VAL A 166 -2.59 21.16 12.25
CA VAL A 166 -2.10 22.16 11.30
C VAL A 166 -1.34 21.42 10.20
N CYS A 167 -1.71 21.69 8.96
CA CYS A 167 -1.04 21.11 7.81
C CYS A 167 -0.13 22.14 7.16
N THR A 168 1.12 21.75 6.96
CA THR A 168 2.08 22.55 6.21
C THR A 168 1.94 22.18 4.73
N TYR A 169 1.60 23.17 3.89
CA TYR A 169 1.59 23.00 2.43
C TYR A 169 2.91 23.53 1.85
N CYS A 170 3.69 22.63 1.27
CA CYS A 170 4.86 23.00 0.49
C CYS A 170 4.48 23.01 -0.99
N ASP A 171 4.30 24.21 -1.55
CA ASP A 171 4.11 24.40 -2.98
C ASP A 171 5.41 24.01 -3.70
N PRO A 172 5.42 22.99 -4.59
CA PRO A 172 6.64 22.64 -5.32
C PRO A 172 7.16 23.76 -6.24
N LEU A 173 6.32 24.76 -6.56
CA LEU A 173 6.69 25.93 -7.36
C LEU A 173 7.27 27.09 -6.52
N VAL A 174 7.15 27.02 -5.18
CA VAL A 174 7.70 28.04 -4.28
C VAL A 174 8.62 27.35 -3.28
N ALA A 175 9.92 27.69 -3.31
CA ALA A 175 10.95 27.09 -2.43
C ALA A 175 10.79 27.41 -0.92
N SER A 176 9.59 27.82 -0.49
CA SER A 176 9.19 28.00 0.90
C SER A 176 7.89 27.25 1.15
N CYS A 177 7.90 26.34 2.13
CA CYS A 177 6.66 25.85 2.71
C CYS A 177 5.91 27.03 3.33
N GLN A 178 4.62 27.16 3.01
CA GLN A 178 3.77 28.12 3.73
C GLN A 178 3.28 27.43 4.99
N ASP A 179 3.86 27.84 6.12
CA ASP A 179 3.31 27.55 7.43
C ASP A 179 1.93 28.26 7.54
N ASP A 180 0.94 27.61 8.17
CA ASP A 180 -0.35 28.18 8.59
C ASP A 180 -1.49 28.37 7.55
N LEU A 181 -1.53 27.62 6.43
CA LEU A 181 -2.69 27.73 5.52
C LEU A 181 -3.92 26.94 5.96
N GLY A 182 -3.80 25.93 6.83
CA GLY A 182 -4.89 24.98 7.00
C GLY A 182 -4.85 24.04 8.18
N GLU A 183 -5.92 23.27 8.27
CA GLU A 183 -6.11 22.14 9.18
C GLU A 183 -6.40 20.88 8.35
N CYS A 184 -6.00 19.72 8.85
CA CYS A 184 -6.33 18.45 8.24
C CYS A 184 -7.82 18.15 8.32
N ASN A 185 -8.46 17.90 7.18
CA ASN A 185 -9.83 17.41 7.12
C ASN A 185 -9.89 15.87 7.26
N ARG A 186 -11.10 15.31 7.19
CA ARG A 186 -11.37 13.87 7.40
C ARG A 186 -10.93 12.95 6.28
N THR A 187 -10.75 13.48 5.07
CA THR A 187 -10.22 12.71 3.95
C THR A 187 -8.70 12.70 3.96
N GLY A 188 -8.09 13.20 5.04
CA GLY A 188 -6.65 13.38 5.14
C GLY A 188 -6.14 14.48 4.24
N ALA A 189 -6.96 15.45 3.80
CA ALA A 189 -6.53 16.59 2.98
C ALA A 189 -6.36 17.86 3.82
N CYS A 190 -5.37 18.68 3.48
CA CYS A 190 -5.18 19.99 4.08
C CYS A 190 -6.26 20.98 3.58
N VAL A 191 -7.09 21.54 4.47
CA VAL A 191 -8.13 22.54 4.13
C VAL A 191 -7.88 23.88 4.81
N PRO A 192 -8.34 25.02 4.25
CA PRO A 192 -8.11 26.34 4.84
C PRO A 192 -8.52 26.45 6.31
N ALA A 193 -7.71 27.12 7.14
CA ALA A 193 -7.99 27.29 8.56
C ALA A 193 -9.35 27.99 8.77
N GLY A 194 -10.24 27.37 9.56
CA GLY A 194 -11.61 27.86 9.77
C GLY A 194 -12.64 27.43 8.73
N ALA A 195 -12.27 26.66 7.70
CA ALA A 195 -13.23 25.78 7.02
C ALA A 195 -13.81 24.82 8.08
N THR A 196 -15.13 24.59 8.07
CA THR A 196 -15.87 23.94 9.16
C THR A 196 -15.07 22.77 9.76
N PRO A 197 -14.51 22.94 10.97
CA PRO A 197 -13.39 22.12 11.45
C PRO A 197 -13.93 20.75 11.83
N CYS A 198 -13.75 19.72 11.00
CA CYS A 198 -14.03 18.33 11.36
C CYS A 198 -15.39 18.10 12.06
N ASN A 199 -16.39 18.99 11.88
CA ASN A 199 -17.41 19.23 12.91
C ASN A 199 -18.73 18.47 12.68
N ASP A 200 -18.77 17.63 11.65
CA ASP A 200 -19.92 16.77 11.39
C ASP A 200 -19.68 15.36 11.95
N TYR A 201 -19.34 15.17 13.24
CA TYR A 201 -19.08 13.86 13.91
C TYR A 201 -18.64 12.67 13.01
N LEU A 202 -17.37 12.23 13.05
CA LEU A 202 -17.05 10.91 12.49
C LEU A 202 -17.94 9.91 13.23
N ASP A 203 -18.89 9.33 12.54
CA ASP A 203 -19.90 8.49 13.18
C ASP A 203 -19.18 7.36 13.91
N GLY A 204 -19.55 7.19 15.17
CA GLY A 204 -18.97 6.19 16.05
C GLY A 204 -17.58 6.44 16.58
N TRP A 205 -16.95 7.59 16.31
CA TRP A 205 -15.60 7.87 16.77
C TRP A 205 -15.50 7.88 18.29
N ASP A 206 -16.38 8.64 18.94
CA ASP A 206 -16.44 8.80 20.40
C ASP A 206 -17.38 7.81 21.09
N ASP A 207 -18.06 6.95 20.32
CA ASP A 207 -18.92 5.91 20.87
C ASP A 207 -18.09 5.00 21.80
N PRO A 208 -18.61 4.61 22.97
CA PRO A 208 -17.91 3.69 23.84
C PRO A 208 -17.69 2.34 23.13
N PRO A 209 -16.71 1.53 23.57
CA PRO A 209 -16.59 0.15 23.11
C PRO A 209 -17.90 -0.61 23.30
N ALA A 210 -18.21 -1.53 22.37
CA ALA A 210 -19.44 -2.32 22.33
C ALA A 210 -20.72 -1.58 21.91
N ASP A 211 -20.64 -0.31 21.49
CA ASP A 211 -21.82 0.42 20.99
C ASP A 211 -22.09 0.11 19.50
N GLY A 212 -21.04 -0.21 18.73
CA GLY A 212 -21.12 -0.60 17.33
C GLY A 212 -21.36 -2.09 17.09
N LEU A 213 -21.29 -2.50 15.82
CA LEU A 213 -21.36 -3.91 15.43
C LEU A 213 -19.99 -4.57 15.53
N ALA A 214 -19.83 -5.49 16.47
CA ALA A 214 -18.61 -6.23 16.66
C ALA A 214 -18.52 -7.49 15.78
N PHE A 215 -17.32 -7.79 15.32
CA PHE A 215 -16.95 -8.97 14.56
C PHE A 215 -15.64 -9.55 15.11
N VAL A 216 -15.60 -10.86 15.34
CA VAL A 216 -14.40 -11.59 15.75
C VAL A 216 -13.83 -12.34 14.55
N ILE A 217 -12.51 -12.24 14.35
CA ILE A 217 -11.82 -12.93 13.26
C ILE A 217 -11.87 -14.44 13.51
N ASP A 218 -12.39 -15.20 12.56
CA ASP A 218 -12.57 -16.65 12.64
C ASP A 218 -11.66 -17.44 11.68
N SER A 219 -11.02 -16.73 10.75
CA SER A 219 -9.94 -17.25 9.91
C SER A 219 -8.95 -16.12 9.63
N ILE A 220 -7.65 -16.42 9.71
CA ILE A 220 -6.58 -15.49 9.35
C ILE A 220 -5.40 -16.25 8.75
N ALA A 221 -4.80 -15.71 7.70
CA ALA A 221 -3.63 -16.25 7.03
C ALA A 221 -2.83 -15.11 6.38
N ILE A 222 -1.55 -15.32 6.11
CA ILE A 222 -0.76 -14.41 5.28
C ILE A 222 -1.28 -14.49 3.84
N ALA A 223 -1.61 -13.34 3.27
CA ALA A 223 -2.13 -13.26 1.93
C ALA A 223 -1.04 -13.61 0.88
N GLU A 224 -1.48 -14.01 -0.31
CA GLU A 224 -0.59 -14.24 -1.45
C GLU A 224 0.21 -12.98 -1.83
N ALA A 225 1.37 -13.15 -2.47
CA ALA A 225 2.29 -12.05 -2.80
C ALA A 225 1.69 -10.97 -3.72
N ASN A 226 0.61 -11.27 -4.44
CA ASN A 226 -0.11 -10.33 -5.30
C ASN A 226 -1.31 -9.66 -4.59
N ARG A 227 -1.38 -9.74 -3.27
CA ARG A 227 -2.41 -9.13 -2.44
C ARG A 227 -1.75 -8.35 -1.31
N GLY A 228 -2.15 -7.09 -1.16
CA GLY A 228 -1.61 -6.18 -0.17
C GLY A 228 -2.23 -4.80 -0.30
N PHE A 229 -1.59 -3.82 0.32
CA PHE A 229 -1.86 -2.41 0.13
C PHE A 229 -0.56 -1.73 -0.31
N ASP A 230 -0.70 -0.57 -0.94
CA ASP A 230 0.42 0.35 -1.14
C ASP A 230 0.63 1.12 0.18
N ILE A 231 1.70 0.80 0.92
CA ILE A 231 1.95 1.27 2.29
C ILE A 231 2.93 2.44 2.31
N ASP A 232 3.85 2.49 1.34
CA ASP A 232 4.86 3.54 1.21
C ASP A 232 4.59 4.50 0.03
N GLY A 233 3.59 4.21 -0.80
CA GLY A 233 3.25 4.99 -1.98
C GLY A 233 4.15 4.72 -3.19
N GLN A 234 5.00 3.70 -3.13
CA GLN A 234 6.00 3.40 -4.16
C GLN A 234 5.58 2.21 -5.02
N CYS A 235 5.15 2.51 -6.24
CA CYS A 235 4.93 1.47 -7.25
C CYS A 235 6.26 0.96 -7.82
N THR A 236 6.48 -0.35 -7.76
CA THR A 236 7.56 -1.03 -8.48
C THR A 236 7.11 -1.46 -9.88
N ALA A 237 8.05 -1.91 -10.72
CA ALA A 237 7.71 -2.52 -12.02
C ALA A 237 6.80 -3.77 -11.89
N THR A 238 6.76 -4.40 -10.71
CA THR A 238 5.93 -5.57 -10.42
C THR A 238 4.56 -5.24 -9.83
N GLY A 239 4.27 -3.97 -9.53
CA GLY A 239 3.02 -3.49 -8.95
C GLY A 239 3.23 -2.55 -7.76
N CYS A 240 2.12 -2.04 -7.22
CA CYS A 240 2.08 -1.14 -6.06
C CYS A 240 1.56 -1.85 -4.80
N LEU A 241 1.62 -3.18 -4.75
CA LEU A 241 1.10 -3.94 -3.62
C LEU A 241 2.27 -4.44 -2.79
N ASP A 242 2.29 -4.04 -1.52
CA ASP A 242 3.35 -4.41 -0.59
C ASP A 242 2.89 -5.62 0.23
N ASN A 243 3.65 -6.72 0.09
CA ASN A 243 3.51 -7.92 0.91
C ASN A 243 4.80 -8.76 0.86
N ALA A 244 5.93 -8.18 1.25
CA ALA A 244 7.23 -8.83 1.25
C ALA A 244 7.27 -10.09 2.14
N LEU A 245 6.45 -10.13 3.20
CA LEU A 245 6.35 -11.29 4.09
C LEU A 245 5.47 -12.44 3.54
N ALA A 246 4.89 -12.32 2.34
CA ALA A 246 4.10 -13.38 1.71
C ALA A 246 4.77 -14.77 1.69
N PRO A 247 6.09 -14.92 1.43
CA PRO A 247 6.72 -16.24 1.40
C PRO A 247 6.74 -16.96 2.76
N LEU A 248 6.42 -16.26 3.85
CA LEU A 248 6.33 -16.86 5.19
C LEU A 248 5.00 -17.56 5.45
N GLY A 249 3.97 -17.31 4.64
CA GLY A 249 2.61 -17.85 4.81
C GLY A 249 2.57 -19.36 5.05
N PRO A 250 3.20 -20.20 4.20
CA PRO A 250 3.19 -21.65 4.38
C PRO A 250 3.69 -22.16 5.75
N LEU A 251 4.46 -21.35 6.47
CA LEU A 251 4.98 -21.67 7.80
C LEU A 251 4.18 -21.03 8.93
N LEU A 252 3.74 -19.79 8.76
CA LEU A 252 3.01 -19.03 9.79
C LEU A 252 1.50 -19.35 9.83
N ASP A 253 0.89 -19.72 8.70
CA ASP A 253 -0.57 -19.90 8.62
C ASP A 253 -1.07 -21.04 9.53
N ASP A 254 -0.30 -22.12 9.65
CA ASP A 254 -0.65 -23.23 10.53
C ASP A 254 -0.62 -22.81 12.01
N LEU A 255 0.33 -21.96 12.38
CA LEU A 255 0.43 -21.41 13.72
C LEU A 255 -0.73 -20.44 14.00
N LEU A 256 -0.99 -19.51 13.08
CA LEU A 256 -2.09 -18.55 13.21
C LEU A 256 -3.43 -19.28 13.37
N ARG A 257 -3.67 -20.29 12.53
CA ARG A 257 -4.86 -21.14 12.60
C ARG A 257 -4.96 -21.90 13.93
N GLN A 258 -3.87 -22.48 14.42
CA GLN A 258 -3.87 -23.16 15.72
C GLN A 258 -4.13 -22.20 16.88
N SER A 259 -3.53 -21.02 16.86
CA SER A 259 -3.70 -19.97 17.88
C SER A 259 -5.15 -19.50 17.94
N LEU A 260 -5.79 -19.32 16.77
CA LEU A 260 -7.18 -18.91 16.64
C LEU A 260 -8.14 -20.01 17.14
N LEU A 261 -7.91 -21.28 16.73
CA LEU A 261 -8.70 -22.43 17.20
C LEU A 261 -8.50 -22.71 18.69
N GLY A 262 -7.32 -22.42 19.23
CA GLY A 262 -7.01 -22.51 20.65
C GLY A 262 -7.60 -21.37 21.48
N GLY A 263 -8.15 -20.33 20.83
CA GLY A 263 -8.62 -19.09 21.47
C GLY A 263 -7.51 -18.27 22.14
N GLU A 264 -6.26 -18.51 21.74
CA GLU A 264 -5.08 -17.75 22.18
C GLU A 264 -4.92 -16.46 21.37
N LEU A 265 -5.36 -16.49 20.11
CA LEU A 265 -5.48 -15.33 19.22
C LEU A 265 -6.96 -15.03 18.98
N LEU A 266 -7.48 -14.02 19.66
CA LEU A 266 -8.83 -13.50 19.43
C LEU A 266 -8.72 -12.01 19.12
N LEU A 267 -8.84 -11.68 17.83
CA LEU A 267 -8.82 -10.31 17.32
C LEU A 267 -10.19 -9.98 16.76
N GLY A 268 -10.52 -8.69 16.73
CA GLY A 268 -11.65 -8.28 15.92
C GLY A 268 -11.88 -6.80 15.82
N PHE A 269 -13.01 -6.50 15.20
CA PHE A 269 -13.36 -5.19 14.71
C PHE A 269 -14.74 -4.79 15.21
N GLU A 270 -14.93 -3.51 15.51
CA GLU A 270 -16.24 -2.92 15.73
C GLU A 270 -16.48 -1.85 14.67
N LEU A 271 -17.63 -1.94 13.99
CA LEU A 271 -18.13 -0.92 13.08
C LEU A 271 -19.05 0.01 13.88
N ALA A 272 -18.49 1.10 14.38
CA ALA A 272 -19.21 2.11 15.14
C ALA A 272 -19.75 3.20 14.20
N GLY A 273 -20.94 3.71 14.49
CA GLY A 273 -21.58 4.73 13.65
C GLY A 273 -22.22 4.24 12.36
N LEU A 274 -22.33 2.92 12.15
CA LEU A 274 -22.92 2.36 10.92
C LEU A 274 -24.41 2.75 10.78
N ASP A 275 -24.76 3.34 9.63
CA ASP A 275 -26.12 3.74 9.30
C ASP A 275 -27.09 2.54 9.18
N MET A 276 -28.23 2.65 9.87
CA MET A 276 -29.30 1.63 9.85
C MET A 276 -30.62 2.19 9.29
N PRO A 277 -31.33 1.44 8.41
CA PRO A 277 -31.02 0.09 7.95
C PRO A 277 -29.83 0.07 6.98
N PHE A 278 -28.99 -0.97 7.07
CA PHE A 278 -27.83 -1.12 6.19
C PHE A 278 -28.22 -1.22 4.72
N ARG A 279 -27.61 -0.37 3.88
CA ARG A 279 -27.87 -0.28 2.43
C ARG A 279 -26.68 -0.68 1.57
N GLY A 280 -25.57 -1.10 2.18
CA GLY A 280 -24.31 -1.37 1.49
C GLY A 280 -23.38 -0.15 1.39
N ASP A 281 -23.90 1.07 1.49
CA ASP A 281 -23.11 2.30 1.43
C ASP A 281 -23.21 3.04 2.77
N ASP A 282 -22.08 3.53 3.26
CA ASP A 282 -21.97 4.44 4.39
C ASP A 282 -20.77 5.37 4.15
N ALA A 283 -21.04 6.68 4.15
CA ALA A 283 -20.04 7.69 3.83
C ALA A 283 -19.02 7.89 4.96
N SER A 284 -19.38 7.54 6.20
CA SER A 284 -18.57 7.79 7.38
C SER A 284 -18.92 6.81 8.47
N LEU A 285 -17.96 5.99 8.89
CA LEU A 285 -18.05 5.21 10.11
C LEU A 285 -16.66 5.08 10.74
N THR A 286 -16.60 4.56 11.95
CA THR A 286 -15.33 4.29 12.63
C THR A 286 -15.10 2.78 12.75
N LEU A 287 -13.98 2.31 12.21
CA LEU A 287 -13.49 0.96 12.49
C LEU A 287 -12.66 1.00 13.76
N LYS A 288 -13.06 0.28 14.79
CA LYS A 288 -12.28 0.10 16.03
C LYS A 288 -11.70 -1.31 16.05
N HIS A 289 -10.45 -1.45 16.49
CA HIS A 289 -9.77 -2.73 16.61
C HIS A 289 -9.57 -3.11 18.08
N TYR A 290 -9.82 -4.39 18.40
CA TYR A 290 -9.66 -4.95 19.74
C TYR A 290 -8.97 -6.30 19.72
N ALA A 291 -8.22 -6.57 20.79
CA ALA A 291 -7.98 -7.92 21.24
C ALA A 291 -9.11 -8.34 22.18
N PHE A 292 -9.60 -9.55 21.99
CA PHE A 292 -10.67 -10.16 22.76
C PHE A 292 -10.14 -11.24 23.69
N ARG A 293 -10.96 -11.59 24.68
CA ARG A 293 -10.89 -12.84 25.43
C ARG A 293 -12.26 -13.48 25.37
N ASP A 294 -12.29 -14.79 25.26
CA ASP A 294 -13.50 -15.57 25.44
C ASP A 294 -14.14 -15.22 26.80
N ALA A 295 -15.43 -14.91 26.79
CA ALA A 295 -16.17 -14.55 27.99
C ALA A 295 -16.59 -15.76 28.83
N ASP A 296 -16.51 -16.97 28.28
CA ASP A 296 -16.93 -18.21 28.94
C ASP A 296 -16.07 -18.53 30.16
N ASP A 297 -16.75 -19.02 31.20
CA ASP A 297 -16.14 -19.56 32.41
C ASP A 297 -16.80 -20.91 32.76
N PRO A 298 -16.11 -22.05 32.55
CA PRO A 298 -14.73 -22.19 32.08
C PRO A 298 -14.58 -21.93 30.57
N PHE A 299 -13.37 -21.51 30.17
CA PHE A 299 -12.97 -21.29 28.77
C PHE A 299 -13.40 -22.42 27.83
N PHE A 300 -14.07 -22.09 26.71
CA PHE A 300 -14.64 -23.09 25.79
C PHE A 300 -14.49 -22.68 24.31
N PRO A 301 -13.29 -22.84 23.70
CA PRO A 301 -12.99 -22.26 22.39
C PRO A 301 -13.84 -22.78 21.22
N ALA A 302 -14.54 -23.89 21.39
CA ALA A 302 -15.38 -24.49 20.36
C ALA A 302 -16.65 -23.69 20.02
N ASN A 303 -17.06 -22.73 20.88
CA ASN A 303 -18.21 -21.86 20.62
C ASN A 303 -17.82 -20.40 20.23
N ASN A 304 -16.53 -20.09 20.09
CA ASN A 304 -16.06 -18.73 19.79
C ASN A 304 -16.66 -18.17 18.50
N PHE A 305 -16.86 -19.02 17.49
CA PHE A 305 -17.23 -18.56 16.14
C PHE A 305 -18.60 -19.07 15.66
N ARG A 306 -19.23 -19.97 16.40
CA ARG A 306 -20.56 -20.52 16.06
C ARG A 306 -21.19 -21.17 17.27
N VAL A 307 -22.53 -21.13 17.33
CA VAL A 307 -23.31 -21.85 18.35
C VAL A 307 -23.15 -23.37 18.14
N PRO A 308 -22.55 -24.12 19.08
CA PRO A 308 -22.43 -25.57 18.95
C PRO A 308 -23.82 -26.23 19.08
N PRO A 309 -24.01 -27.44 18.51
CA PRO A 309 -25.27 -28.16 18.67
C PRO A 309 -25.66 -28.35 20.14
N GLY A 310 -26.83 -27.84 20.52
CA GLY A 310 -27.36 -27.94 21.89
C GLY A 310 -27.11 -26.72 22.78
N PHE A 311 -26.42 -25.70 22.28
CA PHE A 311 -26.24 -24.42 22.96
C PHE A 311 -27.16 -23.35 22.34
N THR A 312 -27.44 -22.29 23.10
CA THR A 312 -28.28 -21.16 22.65
C THR A 312 -27.51 -19.86 22.50
N GLU A 313 -26.33 -19.80 23.08
CA GLU A 313 -25.46 -18.63 23.14
C GLU A 313 -24.08 -19.01 22.58
N CYS A 314 -23.43 -18.06 21.91
CA CYS A 314 -22.06 -18.17 21.44
C CYS A 314 -21.46 -16.78 21.38
N CYS A 315 -20.15 -16.75 21.11
CA CYS A 315 -19.50 -15.60 20.52
C CYS A 315 -19.53 -14.35 21.42
N GLN A 316 -19.53 -14.58 22.74
CA GLN A 316 -19.44 -13.53 23.75
C GLN A 316 -17.98 -13.31 24.12
N PHE A 317 -17.54 -12.05 24.07
CA PHE A 317 -16.15 -11.68 24.27
C PHE A 317 -16.01 -10.54 25.25
N LYS A 318 -14.93 -10.57 26.02
CA LYS A 318 -14.47 -9.45 26.84
C LYS A 318 -13.32 -8.73 26.15
N LEU A 319 -13.29 -7.41 26.29
CA LEU A 319 -12.18 -6.61 25.77
C LEU A 319 -10.93 -6.80 26.63
N VAL A 320 -9.79 -6.97 25.96
CA VAL A 320 -8.49 -6.93 26.62
C VAL A 320 -8.19 -5.47 27.03
N PRO A 321 -7.85 -5.18 28.32
CA PRO A 321 -7.62 -3.81 28.77
C PRO A 321 -6.55 -3.04 27.97
N GLN A 322 -5.56 -3.72 27.41
CA GLN A 322 -4.51 -3.16 26.57
C GLN A 322 -5.07 -2.53 25.28
N SER A 323 -6.20 -3.03 24.77
CA SER A 323 -6.89 -2.47 23.61
C SER A 323 -7.66 -1.19 23.92
N LEU A 324 -7.71 -0.77 25.19
CA LEU A 324 -8.41 0.42 25.65
C LEU A 324 -7.45 1.53 26.08
N ALA A 325 -7.91 2.77 25.96
CA ALA A 325 -7.22 3.98 26.42
C ALA A 325 -8.22 5.07 26.83
N GLY A 326 -7.80 6.01 27.67
CA GLY A 326 -8.61 7.18 28.07
C GLY A 326 -9.63 6.93 29.19
N ASP A 327 -10.29 8.02 29.61
CA ASP A 327 -11.44 8.04 30.52
C ASP A 327 -12.49 9.05 29.97
N PRO A 328 -13.64 8.60 29.44
CA PRO A 328 -14.11 7.21 29.41
C PRO A 328 -13.24 6.29 28.52
N PRO A 329 -13.28 4.95 28.75
CA PRO A 329 -12.53 4.00 27.93
C PRO A 329 -12.91 4.09 26.45
N GLN A 330 -11.90 4.13 25.58
CA GLN A 330 -12.01 4.17 24.13
C GLN A 330 -11.09 3.13 23.49
N ALA A 331 -11.38 2.73 22.26
CA ALA A 331 -10.47 1.89 21.50
C ALA A 331 -9.13 2.60 21.30
N ARG A 332 -8.02 1.94 21.62
CA ARG A 332 -6.67 2.46 21.40
C ARG A 332 -6.36 2.60 19.90
N SER A 333 -6.88 1.67 19.09
CA SER A 333 -6.71 1.64 17.64
C SER A 333 -8.07 1.80 16.97
N ARG A 334 -8.25 2.92 16.28
CA ARG A 334 -9.48 3.26 15.56
C ARG A 334 -9.17 4.09 14.31
N ALA A 335 -9.83 3.78 13.20
CA ALA A 335 -9.63 4.41 11.90
C ALA A 335 -10.94 5.01 11.38
N PRO A 336 -10.90 6.23 10.82
CA PRO A 336 -11.99 6.68 9.96
C PRO A 336 -12.13 5.69 8.79
N SER A 337 -13.36 5.32 8.47
CA SER A 337 -13.66 4.28 7.49
C SER A 337 -14.89 4.66 6.68
N ARG A 338 -15.07 3.96 5.56
CA ARG A 338 -16.27 4.08 4.73
C ARG A 338 -16.68 2.74 4.15
N LEU A 339 -17.96 2.65 3.79
CA LEU A 339 -18.54 1.52 3.06
C LEU A 339 -19.01 1.99 1.69
N GLU A 340 -18.53 1.31 0.65
CA GLU A 340 -19.03 1.49 -0.71
C GLU A 340 -19.34 0.13 -1.32
N ARG A 341 -20.58 -0.07 -1.77
CA ARG A 341 -21.07 -1.32 -2.36
C ARG A 341 -20.76 -2.52 -1.46
N ALA A 342 -21.04 -2.34 -0.17
CA ALA A 342 -20.79 -3.27 0.91
C ALA A 342 -19.30 -3.60 1.15
N ARG A 343 -18.37 -2.78 0.64
CA ARG A 343 -16.94 -2.92 0.89
C ARG A 343 -16.46 -1.87 1.87
N LEU A 344 -16.09 -2.34 3.06
CA LEU A 344 -15.44 -1.56 4.11
C LEU A 344 -14.01 -1.26 3.67
N ARG A 345 -13.57 -0.01 3.89
CA ARG A 345 -12.17 0.40 3.78
C ARG A 345 -11.85 1.44 4.85
N THR A 346 -10.69 1.32 5.47
CA THR A 346 -10.10 2.39 6.29
C THR A 346 -9.59 3.51 5.38
N LEU A 347 -9.72 4.74 5.86
CA LEU A 347 -9.29 5.95 5.15
C LEU A 347 -7.94 6.49 5.64
N ALA A 348 -7.51 6.05 6.81
CA ALA A 348 -6.21 6.39 7.37
C ALA A 348 -5.57 5.15 7.99
N PRO A 349 -4.24 5.05 7.95
CA PRO A 349 -3.51 3.99 8.62
C PRO A 349 -3.65 4.08 10.14
N ILE A 350 -3.65 2.93 10.82
CA ILE A 350 -3.61 2.84 12.29
C ILE A 350 -2.53 1.87 12.76
N PRO A 351 -1.96 2.04 13.96
CA PRO A 351 -1.14 1.00 14.56
C PRO A 351 -2.03 -0.14 15.05
N MET A 352 -1.63 -1.38 14.78
CA MET A 352 -2.27 -2.59 15.27
C MET A 352 -1.28 -3.41 16.09
N GLN A 353 -1.75 -4.07 17.14
CA GLN A 353 -0.96 -5.01 17.93
C GLN A 353 -1.61 -6.39 17.85
N VAL A 354 -0.80 -7.39 17.55
CA VAL A 354 -1.22 -8.79 17.39
C VAL A 354 -0.36 -9.66 18.30
N THR A 355 -0.99 -10.40 19.19
CA THR A 355 -0.29 -11.38 20.03
C THR A 355 -0.05 -12.64 19.21
N LEU A 356 1.21 -13.03 19.00
CA LEU A 356 1.52 -14.35 18.43
C LEU A 356 1.57 -15.38 19.54
N ALA A 357 0.67 -16.36 19.53
CA ALA A 357 0.65 -17.42 20.54
C ALA A 357 1.79 -18.44 20.34
N LEU A 358 3.00 -17.95 20.58
CA LEU A 358 4.25 -18.68 20.43
C LEU A 358 4.83 -19.02 21.80
N GLY A 359 5.28 -20.26 21.91
CA GLY A 359 5.96 -20.75 23.12
C GLY A 359 5.07 -20.73 24.36
N THR A 360 5.69 -20.52 25.52
CA THR A 360 4.99 -20.37 26.79
C THR A 360 4.66 -18.90 27.05
N PRO A 361 3.46 -18.57 27.55
CA PRO A 361 3.12 -17.21 27.97
C PRO A 361 4.19 -16.58 28.90
N PRO A 362 4.42 -15.25 28.83
CA PRO A 362 3.74 -14.28 27.99
C PRO A 362 4.12 -14.41 26.51
N HIS A 363 3.12 -14.37 25.65
CA HIS A 363 3.30 -14.45 24.21
C HIS A 363 3.83 -13.12 23.65
N PRO A 364 4.70 -13.15 22.62
CA PRO A 364 5.19 -11.93 21.99
C PRO A 364 4.06 -11.16 21.29
N GLU A 365 4.13 -9.84 21.37
CA GLU A 365 3.24 -8.93 20.65
C GLU A 365 3.97 -8.38 19.43
N ILE A 366 3.43 -8.60 18.23
CA ILE A 366 3.86 -7.90 17.03
C ILE A 366 3.09 -6.59 16.94
N ARG A 367 3.82 -5.50 16.73
CA ARG A 367 3.26 -4.25 16.26
C ARG A 367 3.29 -4.20 14.72
N ILE A 368 2.13 -3.93 14.13
CA ILE A 368 1.97 -3.65 12.71
C ILE A 368 1.69 -2.16 12.59
N GLU A 369 2.60 -1.43 11.97
CA GLU A 369 2.46 -0.01 11.68
C GLU A 369 1.71 0.19 10.38
N ARG A 370 1.23 1.43 10.17
CA ARG A 370 0.56 1.85 8.94
C ARG A 370 -0.56 0.90 8.49
N THR A 371 -1.31 0.32 9.44
CA THR A 371 -2.29 -0.74 9.14
C THR A 371 -3.50 -0.16 8.43
N LEU A 372 -3.83 -0.73 7.28
CA LEU A 372 -5.05 -0.52 6.51
C LEU A 372 -5.90 -1.78 6.54
N VAL A 373 -7.22 -1.62 6.57
CA VAL A 373 -8.17 -2.72 6.60
C VAL A 373 -9.19 -2.55 5.49
N SER A 374 -9.49 -3.64 4.80
CA SER A 374 -10.64 -3.73 3.90
C SER A 374 -11.38 -5.05 4.08
N ALA A 375 -12.69 -5.05 3.91
CA ALA A 375 -13.50 -6.27 3.95
C ALA A 375 -14.81 -6.07 3.20
N ARG A 376 -15.47 -7.16 2.80
CA ARG A 376 -16.86 -7.13 2.32
C ARG A 376 -17.80 -7.43 3.48
N VAL A 377 -18.68 -6.49 3.80
CA VAL A 377 -19.72 -6.65 4.82
C VAL A 377 -20.93 -7.32 4.19
N THR A 378 -21.41 -8.41 4.79
CA THR A 378 -22.64 -9.09 4.37
C THR A 378 -23.88 -8.22 4.58
N SER A 379 -24.92 -8.39 3.75
CA SER A 379 -26.14 -7.57 3.82
C SER A 379 -26.99 -7.80 5.07
N ASP A 380 -26.81 -8.94 5.75
CA ASP A 380 -27.44 -9.25 7.04
C ASP A 380 -26.55 -8.88 8.24
N LEU A 381 -25.36 -8.32 7.99
CA LEU A 381 -24.40 -7.87 9.00
C LEU A 381 -23.91 -9.00 9.92
N THR A 382 -23.90 -10.24 9.41
CA THR A 382 -23.46 -11.41 10.20
C THR A 382 -21.99 -11.73 10.03
N GLU A 383 -21.39 -11.35 8.90
CA GLU A 383 -20.02 -11.69 8.53
C GLU A 383 -19.28 -10.56 7.82
N LEU A 384 -17.95 -10.54 8.00
CA LEU A 384 -16.97 -9.88 7.15
C LEU A 384 -16.27 -10.94 6.30
N LEU A 385 -16.40 -10.80 4.98
CA LEU A 385 -15.81 -11.71 4.00
C LEU A 385 -14.70 -11.00 3.22
N GLU A 386 -13.80 -11.76 2.60
CA GLU A 386 -12.72 -11.19 1.76
C GLU A 386 -11.92 -10.10 2.51
N GLY A 387 -11.72 -10.30 3.81
CA GLY A 387 -10.99 -9.39 4.66
C GLY A 387 -9.51 -9.33 4.26
N LEU A 388 -8.93 -8.16 4.36
CA LEU A 388 -7.51 -7.90 4.18
C LEU A 388 -7.07 -6.85 5.19
N ILE A 389 -6.07 -7.19 6.00
CA ILE A 389 -5.32 -6.28 6.86
C ILE A 389 -3.94 -6.18 6.22
N GLY A 390 -3.46 -4.98 5.90
CA GLY A 390 -2.07 -4.82 5.48
C GLY A 390 -1.40 -3.70 6.24
N GLY A 391 -0.10 -3.81 6.42
CA GLY A 391 0.70 -2.85 7.16
C GLY A 391 2.15 -3.28 7.15
N ALA A 392 2.97 -2.64 7.96
CA ALA A 392 4.41 -2.88 7.97
C ALA A 392 4.87 -3.31 9.37
N ILE A 393 5.63 -4.39 9.46
CA ILE A 393 6.23 -4.85 10.72
C ILE A 393 7.64 -4.28 10.83
N PRO A 394 7.92 -3.39 11.78
CA PRO A 394 9.23 -2.78 11.92
C PRO A 394 10.33 -3.80 12.21
N ILE A 395 11.54 -3.53 11.72
CA ILE A 395 12.75 -4.33 11.99
C ILE A 395 12.92 -4.55 13.49
N ASN A 396 12.73 -3.50 14.30
CA ASN A 396 12.85 -3.59 15.75
C ASN A 396 11.89 -4.60 16.40
N THR A 397 10.70 -4.77 15.82
CA THR A 397 9.64 -5.63 16.32
C THR A 397 9.98 -7.08 15.98
N LEU A 398 10.46 -7.32 14.75
CA LEU A 398 10.96 -8.63 14.33
C LEU A 398 12.19 -9.05 15.14
N ALA A 399 13.11 -8.12 15.44
CA ALA A 399 14.34 -8.39 16.20
C ALA A 399 14.09 -8.71 17.68
N GLN A 400 12.94 -8.29 18.23
CA GLN A 400 12.54 -8.58 19.61
C GLN A 400 11.61 -9.79 19.71
N THR A 401 11.05 -10.24 18.58
CA THR A 401 10.18 -11.40 18.54
C THR A 401 11.03 -12.66 18.41
N GLU A 402 10.92 -13.58 19.36
CA GLU A 402 11.63 -14.86 19.29
C GLU A 402 11.25 -15.64 18.04
N ASN A 403 12.23 -16.25 17.36
CA ASN A 403 11.97 -17.16 16.26
C ASN A 403 11.36 -18.47 16.78
N PRO A 404 10.09 -18.78 16.47
CA PRO A 404 9.48 -20.02 16.92
C PRO A 404 9.90 -21.23 16.07
N PHE A 405 10.51 -20.96 14.91
CA PHE A 405 10.81 -21.99 13.93
C PHE A 405 12.15 -22.63 14.21
N CYS A 406 12.28 -23.86 13.71
CA CYS A 406 13.58 -24.49 13.52
C CYS A 406 14.41 -24.75 14.79
N ARG A 407 13.79 -24.78 15.99
CA ARG A 407 14.44 -25.26 17.24
C ARG A 407 14.93 -26.71 17.12
N THR A 408 14.30 -27.50 16.24
CA THR A 408 14.75 -28.85 15.88
C THR A 408 14.87 -28.95 14.37
N GLN A 409 15.96 -29.55 13.86
CA GLN A 409 16.16 -29.77 12.43
C GLN A 409 14.97 -30.53 11.84
N SER A 410 14.27 -29.89 10.91
CA SER A 410 13.19 -30.49 10.13
C SER A 410 13.45 -30.22 8.64
N PRO A 411 12.84 -30.95 7.70
CA PRO A 411 13.00 -30.66 6.27
C PRO A 411 12.58 -29.23 5.87
N ALA A 412 11.72 -28.58 6.67
CA ALA A 412 11.31 -27.19 6.48
C ALA A 412 12.32 -26.17 7.07
N CYS A 413 13.32 -26.66 7.82
CA CYS A 413 14.28 -25.89 8.59
C CYS A 413 15.68 -26.48 8.36
N PRO A 414 16.33 -26.17 7.23
CA PRO A 414 17.60 -26.79 6.83
C PRO A 414 18.77 -26.42 7.75
N ILE A 415 18.62 -25.36 8.54
CA ILE A 415 19.62 -24.85 9.47
C ILE A 415 19.10 -25.05 10.89
N ALA A 416 19.94 -25.56 11.78
CA ALA A 416 19.66 -25.50 13.22
C ALA A 416 20.00 -24.09 13.67
N TRP A 417 18.98 -23.34 14.08
CA TRP A 417 19.18 -21.96 14.48
C TRP A 417 19.81 -21.89 15.87
N PRO A 418 20.74 -20.95 16.12
CA PRO A 418 21.28 -20.73 17.44
C PRO A 418 20.18 -20.43 18.47
N GLU A 419 20.41 -20.79 19.74
CA GLU A 419 19.55 -20.33 20.82
C GLU A 419 19.57 -18.80 20.86
N GLY A 420 18.38 -18.18 20.93
CA GLY A 420 18.24 -16.73 20.95
C GLY A 420 18.04 -16.07 19.58
N SER A 421 17.80 -16.84 18.51
CA SER A 421 17.38 -16.26 17.23
C SER A 421 16.01 -15.57 17.30
N SER A 422 15.87 -14.53 16.49
CA SER A 422 14.69 -13.68 16.37
C SER A 422 13.99 -13.89 15.02
N MET A 423 12.76 -13.41 14.91
CA MET A 423 12.02 -13.39 13.65
C MET A 423 12.73 -12.57 12.58
N LEU A 424 13.51 -11.55 12.96
CA LEU A 424 14.31 -10.78 12.00
C LEU A 424 15.40 -11.65 11.37
N ASP A 425 16.08 -12.49 12.14
CA ASP A 425 17.11 -13.38 11.61
C ASP A 425 16.51 -14.35 10.59
N TYR A 426 15.30 -14.83 10.88
CA TYR A 426 14.53 -15.65 9.94
C TYR A 426 14.19 -14.89 8.66
N VAL A 427 13.62 -13.70 8.77
CA VAL A 427 13.27 -12.83 7.64
C VAL A 427 14.51 -12.50 6.80
N SER A 428 15.63 -12.13 7.43
CA SER A 428 16.84 -11.70 6.74
C SER A 428 17.46 -12.82 5.89
N ILE A 429 17.41 -14.08 6.35
CA ILE A 429 17.91 -15.23 5.58
C ILE A 429 17.01 -15.56 4.39
N PHE A 430 15.70 -15.59 4.60
CA PHE A 430 14.77 -16.11 3.58
C PHE A 430 14.31 -15.05 2.58
N LEU A 431 14.17 -13.80 3.01
CA LEU A 431 13.66 -12.69 2.21
C LEU A 431 14.75 -11.68 1.86
N GLY A 432 15.89 -11.74 2.55
CA GLY A 432 16.95 -10.77 2.45
C GLY A 432 16.90 -9.75 3.58
N GLY A 433 18.06 -9.21 3.92
CA GLY A 433 18.22 -8.24 5.01
C GLY A 433 17.67 -6.85 4.74
N ARG A 434 17.03 -6.60 3.59
CA ARG A 434 16.51 -5.28 3.24
C ARG A 434 14.99 -5.25 3.44
N PRO A 435 14.45 -4.36 4.29
CA PRO A 435 13.02 -4.07 4.34
C PRO A 435 12.55 -3.47 3.01
N ASP A 436 11.25 -3.55 2.74
CA ASP A 436 10.64 -2.96 1.55
C ASP A 436 9.88 -1.67 1.83
N VAL A 437 9.58 -1.35 3.10
CA VAL A 437 8.89 -0.12 3.50
C VAL A 437 9.85 0.83 4.20
N ASP A 438 10.08 1.99 3.59
CA ASP A 438 10.83 3.11 4.15
C ASP A 438 9.92 3.95 5.07
N VAL A 439 10.11 3.82 6.39
CA VAL A 439 9.15 4.34 7.38
C VAL A 439 9.40 5.80 7.72
N ASP A 440 10.65 6.25 7.74
CA ASP A 440 11.03 7.61 8.10
C ASP A 440 11.61 8.44 6.92
N PHE A 441 11.64 7.85 5.73
CA PHE A 441 12.01 8.47 4.46
C PHE A 441 13.47 8.91 4.37
N ASP A 442 14.37 8.25 5.13
CA ASP A 442 15.82 8.45 5.02
C ASP A 442 16.51 7.41 4.11
N GLY A 443 15.71 6.49 3.56
CA GLY A 443 16.10 5.48 2.58
C GLY A 443 16.34 4.12 3.24
N LEU A 444 15.90 3.05 2.58
CA LEU A 444 15.89 1.70 3.17
C LEU A 444 17.18 1.26 3.90
N GLU A 445 16.98 0.80 5.13
CA GLU A 445 17.97 0.23 6.04
C GLU A 445 18.36 -1.21 5.66
N CYS A 446 19.29 -1.81 6.40
CA CYS A 446 19.68 -3.21 6.20
C CYS A 446 19.97 -3.92 7.52
N ALA A 447 19.49 -5.14 7.67
CA ALA A 447 19.83 -6.10 8.74
C ALA A 447 20.51 -7.33 8.12
N LEU A 448 21.83 -7.44 8.28
CA LEU A 448 22.65 -8.41 7.57
C LEU A 448 23.24 -9.46 8.51
N ASP A 449 23.29 -10.70 8.04
CA ASP A 449 24.14 -11.78 8.55
C ASP A 449 25.44 -11.76 7.73
N THR A 450 26.54 -11.29 8.32
CA THR A 450 27.81 -11.11 7.60
C THR A 450 28.81 -12.26 7.75
N ASP A 451 28.61 -13.18 8.70
CA ASP A 451 29.46 -14.34 8.90
C ASP A 451 28.82 -15.69 8.52
N GLY A 452 27.52 -15.69 8.21
CA GLY A 452 26.75 -16.82 7.73
C GLY A 452 26.31 -17.78 8.83
N ASP A 453 26.31 -17.35 10.10
CA ASP A 453 25.85 -18.15 11.23
C ASP A 453 24.32 -18.19 11.38
N GLY A 454 23.63 -17.40 10.56
CA GLY A 454 22.19 -17.27 10.54
C GLY A 454 21.64 -16.27 11.55
N LEU A 455 22.48 -15.40 12.13
CA LEU A 455 22.07 -14.30 12.99
C LEU A 455 22.44 -12.98 12.34
N VAL A 456 21.57 -11.98 12.49
CA VAL A 456 21.91 -10.61 12.13
C VAL A 456 23.03 -10.14 13.04
N ASP A 457 24.15 -9.73 12.45
CA ASP A 457 25.35 -9.27 13.16
C ASP A 457 25.75 -7.83 12.76
N ARG A 458 25.03 -7.25 11.79
CA ARG A 458 25.29 -5.90 11.28
C ARG A 458 24.02 -5.22 10.83
N CYS A 459 23.88 -3.95 11.21
CA CYS A 459 22.79 -3.09 10.78
C CYS A 459 23.31 -1.82 10.10
N CYS A 460 22.55 -1.34 9.11
CA CYS A 460 22.86 -0.15 8.34
C CYS A 460 21.66 0.79 8.31
N ASP A 461 21.92 2.05 8.65
CA ASP A 461 20.98 3.16 8.63
C ASP A 461 21.01 3.84 7.25
N GLY A 462 19.84 4.20 6.71
CA GLY A 462 19.66 5.21 5.66
C GLY A 462 20.48 5.07 4.37
N GLY A 463 19.82 4.77 3.24
CA GLY A 463 20.36 5.02 1.90
C GLY A 463 21.59 4.19 1.50
N SER A 464 21.83 3.06 2.19
CA SER A 464 22.91 2.14 1.89
C SER A 464 22.46 1.05 0.91
N THR A 465 23.34 0.65 -0.02
CA THR A 465 23.12 -0.63 -0.70
C THR A 465 23.38 -1.74 0.31
N CYS A 466 22.39 -2.61 0.53
CA CYS A 466 22.52 -3.80 1.39
C CYS A 466 23.58 -4.75 0.83
N SER A 467 24.82 -4.42 1.15
CA SER A 467 26.05 -5.06 0.71
C SER A 467 26.88 -5.37 1.93
N THR A 468 27.96 -6.13 1.75
CA THR A 468 28.89 -6.43 2.84
C THR A 468 29.58 -5.19 3.41
N THR A 469 29.46 -4.04 2.77
CA THR A 469 29.94 -2.73 3.27
C THR A 469 28.78 -1.83 3.65
N CYS A 470 28.77 -1.41 4.90
CA CYS A 470 27.76 -0.52 5.46
C CYS A 470 28.25 0.94 5.40
N ALA A 471 27.51 1.82 4.73
CA ALA A 471 27.88 3.24 4.65
C ALA A 471 27.73 3.94 6.02
N ASN A 472 26.59 3.69 6.68
CA ASN A 472 26.26 4.20 8.00
C ASN A 472 25.99 3.02 8.96
N PRO A 473 27.03 2.42 9.55
CA PRO A 473 26.85 1.30 10.47
C PRO A 473 26.21 1.75 11.77
N VAL A 474 25.17 1.02 12.17
CA VAL A 474 24.51 1.20 13.47
C VAL A 474 25.20 0.29 14.49
N PRO A 475 25.78 0.84 15.58
CA PRO A 475 26.42 0.03 16.60
C PRO A 475 25.39 -0.81 17.38
N PRO A 476 25.75 -2.00 17.88
CA PRO A 476 24.89 -2.79 18.75
C PRO A 476 24.47 -2.00 20.01
N VAL A 477 23.18 -2.07 20.37
CA VAL A 477 22.65 -1.48 21.61
C VAL A 477 23.22 -2.20 22.84
N ASP A 478 23.34 -3.53 22.77
CA ASP A 478 24.08 -4.38 23.71
C ASP A 478 25.36 -4.90 23.03
N PRO A 479 26.57 -4.46 23.46
CA PRO A 479 27.83 -4.95 22.91
C PRO A 479 28.06 -6.46 23.01
N ALA A 480 27.34 -7.17 23.88
CA ALA A 480 27.42 -8.62 23.99
C ALA A 480 26.54 -9.36 22.96
N ASN A 481 25.61 -8.65 22.31
CA ASN A 481 24.71 -9.19 21.29
C ASN A 481 24.81 -8.32 20.02
N PRO A 482 25.62 -8.70 19.01
CA PRO A 482 25.78 -7.93 17.78
C PRO A 482 24.46 -7.57 17.07
N GLY A 483 23.49 -8.49 17.02
CA GLY A 483 22.17 -8.26 16.42
C GLY A 483 21.30 -7.24 17.13
N SER A 484 21.67 -6.82 18.35
CA SER A 484 20.96 -5.75 19.06
C SER A 484 21.04 -4.38 18.37
N CYS A 485 21.86 -4.23 17.31
CA CYS A 485 21.80 -3.04 16.46
C CYS A 485 20.41 -2.83 15.84
N ALA A 486 19.66 -3.91 15.60
CA ALA A 486 18.31 -3.87 15.05
C ALA A 486 17.27 -3.30 16.04
N TRP A 487 17.64 -3.14 17.31
CA TRP A 487 16.79 -2.51 18.34
C TRP A 487 17.00 -0.99 18.41
N ALA A 488 17.97 -0.46 17.67
CA ALA A 488 18.28 0.95 17.69
C ALA A 488 17.12 1.75 17.03
N PRO A 489 16.80 2.96 17.51
CA PRO A 489 15.73 3.77 16.93
C PRO A 489 15.94 4.16 15.46
N GLN A 490 17.18 4.11 14.95
CA GLN A 490 17.51 4.36 13.54
C GLN A 490 17.30 3.14 12.63
N MET A 491 16.68 2.07 13.15
CA MET A 491 16.25 0.91 12.36
C MET A 491 14.72 0.94 12.33
N ALA A 492 14.18 1.99 11.73
CA ALA A 492 12.77 2.34 11.77
C ALA A 492 11.96 1.65 10.68
N ASP A 493 12.61 1.17 9.62
CA ASP A 493 11.98 0.54 8.47
C ASP A 493 11.33 -0.78 8.81
N ALA A 494 10.51 -1.24 7.86
CA ALA A 494 9.61 -2.32 8.09
C ALA A 494 9.48 -3.24 6.87
N TYR A 495 9.12 -4.49 7.15
CA TYR A 495 8.69 -5.42 6.12
C TYR A 495 7.18 -5.35 5.98
N SER A 496 6.69 -5.18 4.76
CA SER A 496 5.25 -5.19 4.50
C SER A 496 4.66 -6.58 4.71
N ILE A 497 3.45 -6.60 5.28
CA ILE A 497 2.66 -7.80 5.48
C ILE A 497 1.22 -7.53 5.06
N ALA A 498 0.61 -8.54 4.45
CA ALA A 498 -0.83 -8.59 4.27
C ALA A 498 -1.39 -9.89 4.87
N LEU A 499 -2.46 -9.77 5.64
CA LEU A 499 -3.20 -10.85 6.26
C LEU A 499 -4.60 -10.90 5.66
N GLU A 500 -4.98 -12.01 5.05
CA GLU A 500 -6.36 -12.24 4.67
C GLU A 500 -7.15 -12.78 5.86
N PHE A 501 -8.43 -12.39 5.96
CA PHE A 501 -9.27 -12.83 7.05
C PHE A 501 -10.75 -13.00 6.68
N THR A 502 -11.46 -13.75 7.50
CA THR A 502 -12.91 -13.68 7.65
C THR A 502 -13.24 -13.36 9.10
N ALA A 503 -14.41 -12.78 9.34
CA ALA A 503 -14.88 -12.53 10.69
C ALA A 503 -16.39 -12.76 10.79
N VAL A 504 -16.83 -13.20 11.97
CA VAL A 504 -18.25 -13.44 12.28
C VAL A 504 -18.72 -12.48 13.35
N ARG A 505 -20.01 -12.17 13.37
CA ARG A 505 -20.60 -11.26 14.35
C ARG A 505 -20.35 -11.74 15.77
N ALA A 506 -19.92 -10.82 16.62
CA ALA A 506 -19.58 -11.04 18.01
C ALA A 506 -20.46 -10.18 18.93
N GLU A 507 -20.63 -10.64 20.17
CA GLU A 507 -21.22 -9.87 21.26
C GLU A 507 -20.12 -9.49 22.25
N ILE A 508 -19.91 -8.20 22.48
CA ILE A 508 -18.95 -7.74 23.50
C ILE A 508 -19.72 -7.62 24.83
N VAL A 509 -19.26 -8.35 25.85
CA VAL A 509 -19.85 -8.33 27.20
C VAL A 509 -18.96 -7.56 28.18
N PRO A 510 -19.54 -6.90 29.21
CA PRO A 510 -18.81 -6.11 30.19
C PRO A 510 -17.78 -6.87 31.05
#